data_AF-Q1IQG2-F1
#
_entry.id   AF-Q1IQG2-F1
#
_cell.length_a   1.000
_cell.length_b   1.000
_cell.length_c   1.000
_cell.angle_alpha   90.00
_cell.angle_beta   90.00
_cell.angle_gamma   90.00
#
_symmetry.space_group_name_H-M   'P 1'
#
loop_
_entity.id
_entity.type
_entity.pdbx_description
1 polymer ?
#
loop_
_entity_poly.entity_id
_entity_poly.type
_entity_poly.pdbx_seq_one_letter_code
_entity_poly.pdbx_strand_id
1 'polypeptide(L)'
;MYCPKCGTNNPDVVSSCQKCGYAFFAPTPPQSVPQPQAFTPPPARPNVPNYLVPSILVTILCCLPFGIVALIFASQVNGKLAAGNIQGAIEDSRKAKIWVIVSLATGIIPMILIFAAILIPNVLRSRNVANEASAVGSVRTINTAEYTYAHTYPHVGYTCTIQELGSGLEAGSNVCAVPNGRSQRSACLIDNTLSGGVKSGYLFTLENCAGDSAMTHYEVIARPIQQGAGGRTFCSDQTGIIRYTTTSRTLEGCLTNGTPLR
;
A
#
# COMPACT_ATOMS: atom_id res chain seq x y z
N MET A 1 -13.62 -94.87 27.42
CA MET A 1 -14.94 -94.37 27.88
C MET A 1 -15.90 -95.55 27.99
N TYR A 2 -16.67 -95.65 29.09
CA TYR A 2 -17.70 -96.68 29.20
C TYR A 2 -18.97 -96.27 28.45
N CYS A 3 -19.55 -97.18 27.68
CA CYS A 3 -20.80 -96.93 26.97
C CYS A 3 -21.99 -96.93 27.97
N PRO A 4 -22.81 -95.86 28.03
CA PRO A 4 -23.93 -95.78 28.98
C PRO A 4 -25.05 -96.77 28.70
N LYS A 5 -25.09 -97.36 27.49
CA LYS A 5 -26.11 -98.34 27.08
C LYS A 5 -25.75 -99.78 27.43
N CYS A 6 -24.48 -100.16 27.36
CA CYS A 6 -24.06 -101.57 27.47
C CYS A 6 -22.87 -101.82 28.41
N GLY A 7 -22.33 -100.77 29.05
CA GLY A 7 -21.28 -100.86 30.06
C GLY A 7 -19.90 -101.31 29.55
N THR A 8 -19.69 -101.45 28.23
CA THR A 8 -18.39 -101.87 27.67
C THR A 8 -17.44 -100.68 27.61
N ASN A 9 -16.17 -100.90 27.96
CA ASN A 9 -15.12 -99.89 27.82
C ASN A 9 -14.67 -99.80 26.36
N ASN A 10 -14.83 -98.62 25.76
CA ASN A 10 -14.29 -98.31 24.43
C ASN A 10 -13.07 -97.39 24.57
N PRO A 11 -12.10 -97.46 23.65
CA PRO A 11 -11.02 -96.47 23.58
C PRO A 11 -11.56 -95.04 23.39
N ASP A 12 -10.78 -94.05 23.80
CA ASP A 12 -11.11 -92.64 23.96
C ASP A 12 -11.28 -91.82 22.66
N VAL A 13 -11.21 -92.47 21.49
CA VAL A 13 -11.31 -91.80 20.18
C VAL A 13 -12.38 -92.38 19.26
N VAL A 14 -13.19 -93.34 19.71
CA VAL A 14 -14.25 -93.92 18.86
C VAL A 14 -15.54 -93.13 18.92
N SER A 15 -16.07 -92.76 17.76
CA SER A 15 -17.31 -91.99 17.60
C SER A 15 -18.58 -92.80 17.91
N SER A 16 -18.47 -94.13 17.96
CA SER A 16 -19.55 -95.03 18.36
C SER A 16 -19.03 -96.25 19.12
N CYS A 17 -19.89 -96.84 19.96
CA CYS A 17 -19.59 -98.02 20.75
C CYS A 17 -19.44 -99.26 19.87
N GLN A 18 -18.30 -99.95 19.94
CA GLN A 18 -18.02 -101.11 19.07
C GLN A 18 -18.95 -102.30 19.31
N LYS A 19 -19.48 -102.47 20.53
CA LYS A 19 -20.34 -103.62 20.86
C LYS A 19 -21.81 -103.42 20.49
N CYS A 20 -22.35 -102.21 20.67
CA CYS A 20 -23.79 -101.95 20.50
C CYS A 20 -24.13 -100.81 19.54
N GLY A 21 -23.14 -100.21 18.89
CA GLY A 21 -23.32 -99.17 17.86
C GLY A 21 -23.77 -97.80 18.38
N TYR A 22 -23.79 -97.57 19.70
CA TYR A 22 -24.24 -96.28 20.27
C TYR A 22 -23.28 -95.14 19.91
N ALA A 23 -23.73 -94.12 19.18
CA ALA A 23 -22.94 -92.95 18.80
C ALA A 23 -22.82 -91.93 19.96
N PHE A 24 -21.59 -91.51 20.27
CA PHE A 24 -21.34 -90.56 21.36
C PHE A 24 -21.48 -89.09 20.93
N PHE A 25 -21.54 -88.83 19.62
CA PHE A 25 -21.73 -87.50 19.06
C PHE A 25 -22.92 -87.55 18.08
N ALA A 26 -24.05 -86.97 18.48
CA ALA A 26 -25.09 -86.61 17.52
C ALA A 26 -24.63 -85.33 16.79
N PRO A 27 -24.67 -85.27 15.45
CA PRO A 27 -24.42 -84.01 14.75
C PRO A 27 -25.49 -82.99 15.17
N THR A 28 -25.05 -81.88 15.76
CA THR A 28 -25.92 -80.74 16.05
C THR A 28 -26.48 -80.17 14.74
N PRO A 29 -27.77 -79.81 14.67
CA PRO A 29 -28.34 -79.19 13.49
C PRO A 29 -27.57 -77.90 13.12
N PRO A 30 -27.36 -77.61 11.83
CA PRO A 30 -26.49 -76.51 11.38
C PRO A 30 -27.03 -75.17 11.86
N GLN A 31 -26.28 -74.50 12.74
CA GLN A 31 -26.52 -73.10 13.07
C GLN A 31 -26.04 -72.22 11.92
N SER A 32 -26.90 -71.32 11.44
CA SER A 32 -26.59 -70.35 10.39
C SER A 32 -25.53 -69.36 10.88
N VAL A 33 -24.32 -69.46 10.34
CA VAL A 33 -23.24 -68.48 10.53
C VAL A 33 -23.69 -67.14 9.94
N PRO A 34 -23.70 -66.03 10.69
CA PRO A 34 -23.95 -64.71 10.11
C PRO A 34 -22.87 -64.37 9.08
N GLN A 35 -23.28 -64.05 7.85
CA GLN A 35 -22.36 -63.65 6.78
C GLN A 35 -21.56 -62.39 7.17
N PRO A 36 -20.26 -62.31 6.86
CA PRO A 36 -19.51 -61.06 6.93
C PRO A 36 -20.13 -60.04 5.97
N GLN A 37 -20.60 -58.91 6.50
CA GLN A 37 -21.12 -57.80 5.69
C GLN A 37 -20.00 -57.24 4.81
N ALA A 38 -20.17 -57.30 3.50
CA ALA A 38 -19.26 -56.66 2.55
C ALA A 38 -19.22 -55.16 2.84
N PHE A 39 -18.04 -54.64 3.19
CA PHE A 39 -17.82 -53.22 3.42
C PHE A 39 -17.90 -52.49 2.07
N THR A 40 -19.09 -52.01 1.70
CA THR A 40 -19.24 -51.13 0.54
C THR A 40 -18.62 -49.78 0.89
N PRO A 41 -17.67 -49.25 0.09
CA PRO A 41 -17.13 -47.92 0.34
C PRO A 41 -18.27 -46.89 0.32
N PRO A 42 -18.34 -45.97 1.28
CA PRO A 42 -19.37 -44.94 1.31
C PRO A 42 -19.36 -44.15 -0.01
N PRO A 43 -20.52 -43.75 -0.53
CA PRO A 43 -20.58 -42.93 -1.74
C PRO A 43 -19.76 -41.65 -1.55
N ALA A 44 -18.91 -41.34 -2.53
CA ALA A 44 -18.10 -40.13 -2.54
C ALA A 44 -19.01 -38.89 -2.45
N ARG A 45 -18.90 -38.13 -1.35
CA ARG A 45 -19.75 -36.95 -1.14
C ARG A 45 -19.24 -35.76 -1.96
N PRO A 46 -20.12 -34.95 -2.56
CA PRO A 46 -19.73 -33.68 -3.17
C PRO A 46 -19.07 -32.75 -2.14
N ASN A 47 -17.92 -32.18 -2.47
CA ASN A 47 -17.23 -31.21 -1.61
C ASN A 47 -17.93 -29.84 -1.71
N VAL A 48 -18.74 -29.48 -0.71
CA VAL A 48 -19.38 -28.15 -0.61
C VAL A 48 -18.57 -27.30 0.37
N PRO A 49 -18.02 -26.13 -0.05
CA PRO A 49 -17.23 -25.28 0.83
C PRO A 49 -18.10 -24.67 1.93
N ASN A 50 -17.66 -24.78 3.18
CA ASN A 50 -18.39 -24.29 4.34
C ASN A 50 -17.99 -22.86 4.76
N TYR A 51 -17.02 -22.22 4.10
CA TYR A 51 -16.55 -20.85 4.38
C TYR A 51 -16.27 -20.56 5.88
N LEU A 52 -16.05 -21.59 6.71
CA LEU A 52 -15.86 -21.45 8.17
C LEU A 52 -14.60 -20.67 8.50
N VAL A 53 -13.47 -21.05 7.87
CA VAL A 53 -12.18 -20.38 8.06
C VAL A 53 -12.23 -18.90 7.68
N PRO A 54 -12.71 -18.50 6.49
CA PRO A 54 -12.81 -17.08 6.16
C PRO A 54 -13.81 -16.33 7.06
N SER A 55 -14.90 -16.96 7.52
CA SER A 55 -15.81 -16.35 8.50
C SER A 55 -15.10 -16.07 9.83
N ILE A 56 -14.30 -17.00 10.35
CA ILE A 56 -13.54 -16.81 11.59
C ILE A 56 -12.54 -15.65 11.44
N LEU A 57 -11.77 -15.63 10.34
CA LEU A 57 -10.80 -14.58 10.07
C LEU A 57 -11.45 -13.19 10.00
N VAL A 58 -12.59 -13.07 9.31
CA VAL A 58 -13.31 -11.78 9.20
C VAL A 58 -13.95 -11.36 10.53
N THR A 59 -14.43 -12.33 11.33
CA THR A 59 -15.03 -12.05 12.65
C THR A 59 -14.00 -11.51 13.64
N ILE A 60 -12.78 -12.06 13.64
CA ILE A 60 -11.70 -11.65 14.54
C ILE A 60 -11.08 -10.32 14.08
N LEU A 61 -10.86 -10.15 12.78
CA LEU A 61 -9.97 -9.10 12.28
C LEU A 61 -10.66 -7.76 11.99
N CYS A 62 -11.99 -7.73 11.81
CA CYS A 62 -12.64 -6.51 11.34
C CYS A 62 -14.07 -6.25 11.83
N CYS A 63 -14.91 -7.27 12.09
CA CYS A 63 -16.36 -7.05 12.21
C CYS A 63 -17.09 -8.08 13.11
N LEU A 64 -17.10 -7.88 14.43
CA LEU A 64 -17.82 -8.73 15.39
C LEU A 64 -19.34 -8.90 15.12
N PRO A 65 -20.14 -7.86 14.82
CA PRO A 65 -21.59 -8.05 14.65
C PRO A 65 -21.99 -8.73 13.34
N PHE A 66 -21.27 -8.46 12.24
CA PHE A 66 -21.59 -9.03 10.93
C PHE A 66 -20.94 -10.40 10.67
N GLY A 67 -19.80 -10.69 11.32
CA GLY A 67 -19.12 -11.98 11.22
C GLY A 67 -19.88 -13.14 11.86
N ILE A 68 -20.62 -12.88 12.95
CA ILE A 68 -21.42 -13.91 13.65
C ILE A 68 -22.49 -14.51 12.74
N VAL A 69 -23.16 -13.69 11.92
CA VAL A 69 -24.21 -14.17 10.99
C VAL A 69 -23.62 -15.10 9.92
N ALA A 70 -22.45 -14.76 9.37
CA ALA A 70 -21.73 -15.63 8.44
C ALA A 70 -21.33 -16.97 9.09
N LEU A 71 -20.91 -16.93 10.36
CA LEU A 71 -20.50 -18.12 11.13
C LEU A 71 -21.66 -19.11 11.32
N ILE A 72 -22.87 -18.62 11.58
CA ILE A 72 -24.07 -19.46 11.78
C ILE A 72 -24.39 -20.25 10.51
N PHE A 73 -24.44 -19.59 9.34
CA PHE A 73 -24.70 -20.29 8.06
C PHE A 73 -23.57 -21.25 7.69
N ALA A 74 -22.31 -20.87 7.94
CA ALA A 74 -21.15 -21.72 7.72
C ALA A 74 -21.21 -23.01 8.57
N SER A 75 -21.68 -22.92 9.82
CA SER A 75 -21.79 -24.08 10.72
C SER A 75 -22.87 -25.09 10.30
N GLN A 76 -23.91 -24.65 9.60
CA GLN A 76 -25.03 -25.49 9.17
C GLN A 76 -24.71 -26.38 7.96
N VAL A 77 -23.69 -26.04 7.15
CA VAL A 77 -23.35 -26.77 5.92
C VAL A 77 -22.93 -28.21 6.21
N ASN A 78 -22.05 -28.44 7.19
CA ASN A 78 -21.59 -29.79 7.56
C ASN A 78 -22.74 -30.65 8.10
N GLY A 79 -23.68 -30.05 8.85
CA GLY A 79 -24.88 -30.73 9.35
C GLY A 79 -25.83 -31.17 8.22
N LYS A 80 -26.07 -30.30 7.23
CA LYS A 80 -26.92 -30.61 6.08
C LYS A 80 -26.29 -31.64 5.13
N LEU A 81 -24.97 -31.63 4.97
CA LEU A 81 -24.22 -32.66 4.24
C LEU A 81 -24.25 -34.02 4.95
N ALA A 82 -24.21 -34.04 6.28
CA ALA A 82 -24.34 -35.27 7.06
C ALA A 82 -25.75 -35.89 6.94
N ALA A 83 -26.78 -35.04 6.79
CA ALA A 83 -28.16 -35.45 6.58
C ALA A 83 -28.51 -35.85 5.13
N GLY A 84 -27.55 -35.79 4.18
CA GLY A 84 -27.80 -36.09 2.77
C GLY A 84 -28.57 -35.01 2.00
N ASN A 85 -28.88 -33.87 2.62
CA ASN A 85 -29.57 -32.75 1.98
C ASN A 85 -28.57 -31.81 1.28
N ILE A 86 -28.13 -32.22 0.09
CA ILE A 86 -27.12 -31.49 -0.68
C ILE A 86 -27.62 -30.13 -1.17
N GLN A 87 -28.90 -30.02 -1.55
CA GLN A 87 -29.48 -28.77 -2.05
C GLN A 87 -29.50 -27.68 -0.97
N GLY A 88 -29.91 -28.02 0.25
CA GLY A 88 -29.88 -27.08 1.37
C GLY A 88 -28.47 -26.67 1.79
N ALA A 89 -27.49 -27.57 1.67
CA ALA A 89 -26.08 -27.26 1.97
C ALA A 89 -25.48 -26.22 1.00
N ILE A 90 -25.87 -26.27 -0.29
CA ILE A 90 -25.40 -25.31 -1.30
C ILE A 90 -26.00 -23.93 -1.08
N GLU A 91 -27.28 -23.84 -0.70
CA GLU A 91 -27.93 -22.56 -0.44
C GLU A 91 -27.32 -21.84 0.78
N ASP A 92 -27.07 -22.58 1.87
CA ASP A 92 -26.39 -22.04 3.05
C ASP A 92 -24.96 -21.60 2.74
N SER A 93 -24.23 -22.39 1.94
CA SER A 93 -22.88 -22.05 1.49
C SER A 93 -22.86 -20.73 0.71
N ARG A 94 -23.86 -20.49 -0.16
CA ARG A 94 -23.98 -19.23 -0.91
C ARG A 94 -24.26 -18.03 0.01
N LYS A 95 -25.16 -18.20 0.98
CA LYS A 95 -25.47 -17.15 1.97
C LYS A 95 -24.25 -16.83 2.83
N ALA A 96 -23.55 -17.85 3.32
CA ALA A 96 -22.31 -17.68 4.07
C ALA A 96 -21.28 -16.85 3.28
N LYS A 97 -21.09 -17.14 1.99
CA LYS A 97 -20.20 -16.34 1.12
C LYS A 97 -20.60 -14.87 1.02
N ILE A 98 -21.90 -14.59 0.85
CA ILE A 98 -22.40 -13.20 0.75
C ILE A 98 -22.13 -12.44 2.05
N TRP A 99 -22.43 -13.05 3.21
CA TRP A 99 -22.20 -12.41 4.50
C TRP A 99 -20.71 -12.19 4.80
N VAL A 100 -19.83 -13.09 4.35
CA VAL A 100 -18.37 -12.88 4.41
C VAL A 100 -17.93 -11.68 3.56
N ILE A 101 -18.45 -11.55 2.34
CA ILE A 101 -18.09 -10.42 1.46
C ILE A 101 -18.64 -9.10 2.01
N VAL A 102 -19.89 -9.09 2.49
CA VAL A 102 -20.53 -7.91 3.07
C VAL A 102 -19.78 -7.45 4.32
N SER A 103 -19.46 -8.36 5.24
CA SER A 103 -18.69 -8.02 6.45
C SER A 103 -17.30 -7.47 6.12
N LEU A 104 -16.61 -8.06 5.14
CA LEU A 104 -15.31 -7.57 4.67
C LEU A 104 -15.43 -6.16 4.06
N ALA A 105 -16.44 -5.91 3.23
CA ALA A 105 -16.68 -4.60 2.63
C ALA A 105 -17.03 -3.55 3.68
N THR A 106 -17.95 -3.84 4.61
CA THR A 106 -18.38 -2.93 5.67
C THR A 106 -17.25 -2.59 6.65
N GLY A 107 -16.26 -3.46 6.83
CA GLY A 107 -15.10 -3.18 7.67
C GLY A 107 -13.96 -2.44 6.96
N ILE A 108 -13.55 -2.93 5.79
CA ILE A 108 -12.38 -2.40 5.06
C ILE A 108 -12.66 -1.02 4.45
N ILE A 109 -13.83 -0.82 3.84
CA ILE A 109 -14.17 0.43 3.15
C ILE A 109 -14.09 1.65 4.08
N PRO A 110 -14.75 1.69 5.27
CA PRO A 110 -14.64 2.84 6.15
C PRO A 110 -13.22 3.01 6.70
N MET A 111 -12.49 1.93 6.95
CA MET A 111 -11.10 1.99 7.40
C MET A 111 -10.22 2.71 6.35
N ILE A 112 -10.31 2.32 5.07
CA ILE A 112 -9.63 3.00 3.97
C ILE A 112 -10.03 4.46 3.86
N LEU A 113 -11.33 4.78 3.95
CA LEU A 113 -11.84 6.15 3.86
C LEU A 113 -11.30 7.04 5.00
N ILE A 114 -11.21 6.52 6.22
CA ILE A 114 -10.65 7.25 7.36
C ILE A 114 -9.16 7.52 7.14
N PHE A 115 -8.38 6.51 6.73
CA PHE A 115 -6.96 6.70 6.43
C PHE A 115 -6.74 7.70 5.30
N ALA A 116 -7.51 7.61 4.21
CA ALA A 116 -7.47 8.55 3.11
C ALA A 116 -7.79 9.98 3.61
N ALA A 117 -8.84 10.15 4.41
CA ALA A 117 -9.23 11.45 4.95
C ALA A 117 -8.17 12.08 5.86
N ILE A 118 -7.38 11.29 6.59
CA ILE A 118 -6.31 11.80 7.46
C ILE A 118 -5.01 12.06 6.69
N LEU A 119 -4.61 11.13 5.81
CA LEU A 119 -3.33 11.17 5.14
C LEU A 119 -3.31 12.18 3.97
N ILE A 120 -4.38 12.25 3.17
CA ILE A 120 -4.45 13.12 1.99
C ILE A 120 -4.26 14.61 2.31
N PRO A 121 -4.99 15.22 3.28
CA PRO A 121 -4.80 16.64 3.57
C PRO A 121 -3.40 16.94 4.10
N ASN A 122 -2.80 15.99 4.82
CA ASN A 122 -1.49 16.17 5.42
C ASN A 122 -0.37 16.13 4.38
N VAL A 123 -0.50 15.29 3.33
CA VAL A 123 0.48 15.23 2.24
C VAL A 123 0.51 16.54 1.46
N LEU A 124 -0.64 17.14 1.13
CA LEU A 124 -0.67 18.40 0.38
C LEU A 124 -0.08 19.57 1.20
N ARG A 125 -0.41 19.66 2.50
CA ARG A 125 0.16 20.68 3.38
C ARG A 125 1.68 20.50 3.58
N SER A 126 2.15 19.25 3.69
CA SER A 126 3.57 18.96 3.84
C SER A 126 4.39 19.39 2.61
N ARG A 127 3.83 19.20 1.40
CA ARG A 127 4.50 19.58 0.16
C ARG A 127 4.62 21.10 0.02
N ASN A 128 3.61 21.85 0.43
CA ASN A 128 3.66 23.31 0.34
C ASN A 128 4.75 23.93 1.23
N VAL A 129 4.92 23.42 2.46
CA VAL A 129 6.00 23.87 3.37
C VAL A 129 7.38 23.55 2.78
N ALA A 130 7.56 22.34 2.24
CA ALA A 130 8.81 21.95 1.60
C ALA A 130 9.12 22.79 0.35
N ASN A 131 8.10 23.10 -0.45
CA ASN A 131 8.24 23.95 -1.62
C ASN A 131 8.64 25.38 -1.26
N GLU A 132 8.04 25.96 -0.21
CA GLU A 132 8.43 27.27 0.31
C GLU A 132 9.88 27.30 0.83
N ALA A 133 10.31 26.26 1.55
CA ALA A 133 11.69 26.14 2.01
C ALA A 133 12.68 26.06 0.83
N SER A 134 12.34 25.29 -0.22
CA SER A 134 13.12 25.21 -1.46
C SER A 134 13.20 26.57 -2.17
N ALA A 135 12.11 27.35 -2.17
CA ALA A 135 12.08 28.69 -2.75
C ALA A 135 13.01 29.65 -2.01
N VAL A 136 12.94 29.70 -0.67
CA VAL A 136 13.83 30.52 0.15
C VAL A 136 15.30 30.13 -0.08
N GLY A 137 15.59 28.83 -0.06
CA GLY A 137 16.95 28.33 -0.32
C GLY A 137 17.46 28.74 -1.70
N SER A 138 16.60 28.64 -2.72
CA SER A 138 16.93 29.02 -4.09
C SER A 138 17.21 30.52 -4.23
N VAL A 139 16.43 31.39 -3.57
CA VAL A 139 16.71 32.84 -3.54
C VAL A 139 18.06 33.15 -2.87
N ARG A 140 18.40 32.47 -1.76
CA ARG A 140 19.73 32.62 -1.13
C ARG A 140 20.85 32.20 -2.08
N THR A 141 20.66 31.09 -2.80
CA THR A 141 21.61 30.61 -3.81
C THR A 141 21.77 31.63 -4.94
N ILE A 142 20.68 32.21 -5.44
CA ILE A 142 20.72 33.25 -6.48
C ILE A 142 21.49 34.47 -5.97
N ASN A 143 21.20 34.99 -4.77
CA ASN A 143 21.93 36.14 -4.22
C ASN A 143 23.44 35.88 -4.09
N THR A 144 23.80 34.68 -3.64
CA THR A 144 25.21 34.29 -3.52
C THR A 144 25.88 34.18 -4.89
N ALA A 145 25.16 33.65 -5.88
CA ALA A 145 25.63 33.54 -7.25
C ALA A 145 25.76 34.92 -7.92
N GLU A 146 24.81 35.82 -7.75
CA GLU A 146 24.85 37.20 -8.24
C GLU A 146 26.05 37.96 -7.70
N TYR A 147 26.27 37.89 -6.38
CA TYR A 147 27.44 38.48 -5.75
C TYR A 147 28.74 37.92 -6.36
N THR A 148 28.83 36.60 -6.50
CA THR A 148 30.01 35.95 -7.10
C THR A 148 30.18 36.35 -8.57
N TYR A 149 29.10 36.47 -9.33
CA TYR A 149 29.10 36.87 -10.73
C TYR A 149 29.63 38.29 -10.89
N ALA A 150 29.11 39.24 -10.13
CA ALA A 150 29.52 40.64 -10.18
C ALA A 150 31.01 40.81 -9.83
N HIS A 151 31.52 40.01 -8.89
CA HIS A 151 32.94 39.97 -8.57
C HIS A 151 33.81 39.33 -9.67
N THR A 152 33.26 38.34 -10.39
CA THR A 152 33.97 37.65 -11.47
C THR A 152 33.97 38.46 -12.77
N TYR A 153 32.91 39.23 -13.02
CA TYR A 153 32.73 40.06 -14.22
C TYR A 153 32.41 41.53 -13.86
N PRO A 154 33.38 42.29 -13.29
CA PRO A 154 33.12 43.65 -12.80
C PRO A 154 32.64 44.64 -13.86
N HIS A 155 33.01 44.41 -15.13
CA HIS A 155 32.59 45.23 -16.27
C HIS A 155 31.13 44.99 -16.69
N VAL A 156 30.51 43.91 -16.24
CA VAL A 156 29.10 43.59 -16.49
C VAL A 156 28.26 43.92 -15.27
N GLY A 157 28.78 43.66 -14.06
CA GLY A 157 28.01 43.79 -12.82
C GLY A 157 27.13 42.56 -12.57
N TYR A 158 25.95 42.76 -12.01
CA TYR A 158 24.95 41.69 -11.80
C TYR A 158 24.29 41.21 -13.11
N THR A 159 23.60 40.07 -13.06
CA THR A 159 22.89 39.54 -14.24
C THR A 159 21.48 40.12 -14.38
N CYS A 160 20.95 40.11 -15.61
CA CYS A 160 19.56 40.47 -15.88
C CYS A 160 18.66 39.25 -16.01
N THR A 161 19.23 38.05 -16.20
CA THR A 161 18.47 36.82 -16.40
C THR A 161 19.11 35.67 -15.62
N ILE A 162 18.28 34.84 -14.96
CA ILE A 162 18.77 33.74 -14.12
C ILE A 162 19.57 32.70 -14.94
N GLN A 163 19.31 32.61 -16.24
CA GLN A 163 19.99 31.72 -17.16
C GLN A 163 21.50 32.02 -17.27
N GLU A 164 21.91 33.28 -17.14
CA GLU A 164 23.32 33.73 -17.21
C GLU A 164 24.13 33.23 -16.01
N LEU A 165 23.49 33.08 -14.85
CA LEU A 165 24.10 32.46 -13.67
C LEU A 165 24.33 30.95 -13.86
N GLY A 166 23.57 30.31 -14.73
CA GLY A 166 23.66 28.88 -15.03
C GLY A 166 24.61 28.56 -16.16
N SER A 167 24.33 27.47 -16.89
CA SER A 167 25.09 27.08 -18.08
C SER A 167 24.71 27.86 -19.35
N GLY A 168 23.73 28.78 -19.29
CA GLY A 168 23.28 29.54 -20.47
C GLY A 168 22.58 28.71 -21.56
N LEU A 169 22.18 27.48 -21.22
CA LEU A 169 21.53 26.52 -22.12
C LEU A 169 20.26 25.97 -21.47
N GLU A 170 19.36 25.42 -22.29
CA GLU A 170 18.11 24.80 -21.84
C GLU A 170 18.31 23.78 -20.70
N ALA A 171 17.27 23.62 -19.87
CA ALA A 171 17.26 22.77 -18.70
C ALA A 171 17.64 21.30 -19.04
N GLY A 172 18.81 20.84 -18.58
CA GLY A 172 19.33 19.47 -18.77
C GLY A 172 20.77 19.36 -19.31
N SER A 173 21.37 20.41 -19.87
CA SER A 173 22.75 20.37 -20.37
C SER A 173 23.80 20.62 -19.26
N ASN A 174 24.88 19.81 -19.22
CA ASN A 174 25.94 19.82 -18.20
C ASN A 174 27.25 20.48 -18.68
N VAL A 175 27.16 21.62 -19.38
CA VAL A 175 28.30 22.35 -19.97
C VAL A 175 29.28 22.95 -18.95
N CYS A 176 28.93 22.96 -17.67
CA CYS A 176 29.84 23.42 -16.61
C CYS A 176 31.05 22.49 -16.36
N ALA A 177 31.16 21.37 -17.09
CA ALA A 177 32.25 20.40 -17.00
C ALA A 177 33.42 20.63 -17.99
N VAL A 178 33.40 21.71 -18.80
CA VAL A 178 34.41 21.94 -19.85
C VAL A 178 35.59 22.78 -19.33
N PRO A 179 36.86 22.54 -19.74
CA PRO A 179 38.06 23.21 -19.18
C PRO A 179 38.13 24.74 -19.35
N ASN A 180 37.22 25.36 -20.12
CA ASN A 180 37.10 26.82 -20.30
C ASN A 180 35.62 27.27 -20.27
N GLY A 181 34.74 26.52 -19.60
CA GLY A 181 33.29 26.59 -19.73
C GLY A 181 32.57 27.74 -19.02
N ARG A 182 33.28 28.70 -18.43
CA ARG A 182 32.68 29.86 -17.75
C ARG A 182 32.80 31.13 -18.60
N SER A 183 31.67 31.76 -18.86
CA SER A 183 31.60 33.05 -19.55
C SER A 183 30.53 33.94 -18.93
N GLN A 184 30.44 35.19 -19.37
CA GLN A 184 29.39 36.12 -18.94
C GLN A 184 27.96 35.57 -19.20
N ARG A 185 27.77 34.72 -20.21
CA ARG A 185 26.46 34.12 -20.54
C ARG A 185 26.24 32.73 -19.93
N SER A 186 27.29 32.15 -19.36
CA SER A 186 27.31 30.80 -18.82
C SER A 186 28.24 30.77 -17.60
N ALA A 187 27.83 31.40 -16.50
CA ALA A 187 28.71 31.55 -15.34
C ALA A 187 28.83 30.27 -14.50
N CYS A 188 27.89 29.33 -14.64
CA CYS A 188 27.90 28.04 -13.95
C CYS A 188 27.98 28.16 -12.42
N LEU A 189 27.30 29.16 -11.86
CA LEU A 189 27.23 29.44 -10.43
C LEU A 189 26.01 28.79 -9.76
N ILE A 190 24.98 28.46 -10.55
CA ILE A 190 23.80 27.73 -10.10
C ILE A 190 23.55 26.47 -10.94
N ASP A 191 22.79 25.52 -10.37
CA ASP A 191 22.41 24.29 -11.05
C ASP A 191 21.42 24.53 -12.19
N ASN A 192 21.35 23.58 -13.15
CA ASN A 192 20.54 23.77 -14.35
C ASN A 192 19.01 23.76 -14.07
N THR A 193 18.57 23.17 -12.96
CA THR A 193 17.15 23.22 -12.57
C THR A 193 16.79 24.64 -12.12
N LEU A 194 17.64 25.28 -11.32
CA LEU A 194 17.41 26.66 -10.89
C LEU A 194 17.60 27.66 -12.03
N SER A 195 18.59 27.45 -12.91
CA SER A 195 18.76 28.31 -14.10
C SER A 195 17.63 28.20 -15.10
N GLY A 196 16.90 27.08 -15.10
CA GLY A 196 15.66 26.91 -15.86
C GLY A 196 14.50 27.77 -15.35
N GLY A 197 14.66 28.47 -14.22
CA GLY A 197 13.67 29.40 -13.66
C GLY A 197 12.50 28.73 -12.95
N VAL A 198 12.40 27.40 -12.94
CA VAL A 198 11.31 26.68 -12.25
C VAL A 198 11.86 25.60 -11.33
N LYS A 199 11.55 25.68 -10.03
CA LYS A 199 11.96 24.69 -9.03
C LYS A 199 10.92 24.54 -7.94
N SER A 200 10.59 23.29 -7.59
CA SER A 200 9.68 22.96 -6.48
C SER A 200 8.33 23.73 -6.48
N GLY A 201 7.73 23.95 -7.66
CA GLY A 201 6.44 24.65 -7.78
C GLY A 201 6.53 26.18 -7.71
N TYR A 202 7.74 26.73 -7.73
CA TYR A 202 8.02 28.16 -7.81
C TYR A 202 8.66 28.53 -9.14
N LEU A 203 8.27 29.69 -9.66
CA LEU A 203 8.89 30.37 -10.78
C LEU A 203 9.80 31.47 -10.24
N PHE A 204 11.06 31.48 -10.66
CA PHE A 204 12.08 32.44 -10.30
C PHE A 204 12.35 33.33 -11.50
N THR A 205 12.35 34.64 -11.29
CA THR A 205 12.69 35.63 -12.31
C THR A 205 13.59 36.72 -11.70
N LEU A 206 14.50 37.24 -12.53
CA LEU A 206 15.17 38.51 -12.28
C LEU A 206 14.41 39.59 -13.02
N GLU A 207 14.20 40.70 -12.34
CA GLU A 207 13.44 41.86 -12.80
C GLU A 207 14.19 43.13 -12.35
N ASN A 208 13.83 44.27 -12.94
CA ASN A 208 14.37 45.59 -12.59
C ASN A 208 15.92 45.66 -12.56
N CYS A 209 16.59 44.92 -13.44
CA CYS A 209 18.03 45.05 -13.56
C CYS A 209 18.39 46.46 -14.10
N ALA A 210 19.34 47.13 -13.44
CA ALA A 210 19.71 48.49 -13.80
C ALA A 210 21.18 48.81 -13.50
N GLY A 211 21.77 49.66 -14.34
CA GLY A 211 23.10 50.21 -14.20
C GLY A 211 23.57 50.89 -15.48
N ASP A 212 24.54 51.80 -15.39
CA ASP A 212 25.03 52.57 -16.55
C ASP A 212 25.98 51.74 -17.42
N SER A 213 27.17 51.45 -16.91
CA SER A 213 28.20 50.64 -17.58
C SER A 213 28.27 49.21 -17.05
N ALA A 214 27.86 49.02 -15.80
CA ALA A 214 27.75 47.72 -15.15
C ALA A 214 26.44 47.72 -14.34
N MET A 215 25.73 46.59 -14.34
CA MET A 215 24.50 46.40 -13.58
C MET A 215 24.81 46.43 -12.09
N THR A 216 24.24 47.41 -11.38
CA THR A 216 24.43 47.61 -9.94
C THR A 216 23.22 47.21 -9.12
N HIS A 217 22.08 47.05 -9.79
CA HIS A 217 20.82 46.65 -9.20
C HIS A 217 20.28 45.42 -9.91
N TYR A 218 19.73 44.50 -9.12
CA TYR A 218 18.92 43.40 -9.57
C TYR A 218 17.87 43.11 -8.50
N GLU A 219 16.73 42.60 -8.93
CA GLU A 219 15.69 42.17 -8.02
C GLU A 219 15.26 40.76 -8.43
N VAL A 220 15.25 39.84 -7.47
CA VAL A 220 14.80 38.46 -7.68
C VAL A 220 13.44 38.26 -7.04
N ILE A 221 12.55 37.56 -7.75
CA ILE A 221 11.26 37.15 -7.22
C ILE A 221 11.00 35.67 -7.47
N ALA A 222 10.46 34.99 -6.46
CA ALA A 222 9.99 33.62 -6.50
C ALA A 222 8.47 33.60 -6.28
N ARG A 223 7.72 33.24 -7.32
CA ARG A 223 6.25 33.22 -7.31
C ARG A 223 5.73 31.77 -7.36
N PRO A 224 4.69 31.41 -6.58
CA PRO A 224 4.10 30.08 -6.68
C PRO A 224 3.38 29.91 -8.03
N ILE A 225 3.70 28.83 -8.75
CA ILE A 225 3.17 28.56 -10.11
C ILE A 225 1.67 28.28 -10.09
N GLN A 226 1.17 27.62 -9.04
CA GLN A 226 -0.26 27.33 -8.93
C GLN A 226 -1.02 28.56 -8.39
N GLN A 227 -1.95 29.06 -9.21
CA GLN A 227 -2.92 30.09 -8.84
C GLN A 227 -3.83 29.53 -7.72
N GLY A 228 -3.99 30.27 -6.62
CA GLY A 228 -4.91 29.91 -5.52
C GLY A 228 -4.38 28.98 -4.42
N ALA A 229 -3.16 28.47 -4.49
CA ALA A 229 -2.63 27.49 -3.53
C ALA A 229 -2.18 28.05 -2.14
N GLY A 230 -2.40 29.35 -1.88
CA GLY A 230 -2.01 29.98 -0.61
C GLY A 230 -0.49 30.08 -0.35
N GLY A 231 0.35 29.84 -1.36
CA GLY A 231 1.81 29.94 -1.23
C GLY A 231 2.30 31.38 -1.14
N ARG A 232 3.34 31.61 -0.34
CA ARG A 232 4.00 32.92 -0.18
C ARG A 232 4.84 33.29 -1.40
N THR A 233 4.83 34.55 -1.79
CA THR A 233 5.80 35.10 -2.75
C THR A 233 7.04 35.53 -1.97
N PHE A 234 8.23 35.21 -2.49
CA PHE A 234 9.50 35.63 -1.91
C PHE A 234 10.22 36.55 -2.87
N CYS A 235 10.92 37.54 -2.34
CA CYS A 235 11.73 38.45 -3.14
C CYS A 235 12.99 38.86 -2.38
N SER A 236 13.99 39.30 -3.13
CA SER A 236 15.22 39.89 -2.59
C SER A 236 15.77 40.85 -3.64
N ASP A 237 16.65 41.73 -3.20
CA ASP A 237 17.44 42.62 -4.05
C ASP A 237 18.95 42.37 -3.80
N GLN A 238 19.80 43.26 -4.32
CA GLN A 238 21.25 43.23 -4.13
C GLN A 238 21.71 43.35 -2.66
N THR A 239 20.81 43.68 -1.71
CA THR A 239 21.14 43.67 -0.28
C THR A 239 21.17 42.26 0.30
N GLY A 240 20.59 41.28 -0.42
CA GLY A 240 20.48 39.90 0.01
C GLY A 240 19.39 39.62 1.06
N ILE A 241 18.64 40.65 1.46
CA ILE A 241 17.54 40.51 2.43
C ILE A 241 16.33 39.89 1.73
N ILE A 242 16.00 38.67 2.12
CA ILE A 242 14.80 37.99 1.62
C ILE A 242 13.57 38.52 2.35
N ARG A 243 12.57 38.94 1.59
CA ARG A 243 11.24 39.31 2.08
C ARG A 243 10.21 38.33 1.56
N TYR A 244 9.07 38.26 2.24
CA TYR A 244 7.93 37.47 1.78
C TYR A 244 6.62 38.23 1.93
N THR A 245 5.65 37.87 1.09
CA THR A 245 4.27 38.38 1.17
C THR A 245 3.28 37.28 0.80
N THR A 246 2.09 37.32 1.40
CA THR A 246 0.98 36.40 1.10
C THR A 246 -0.08 37.03 0.19
N THR A 247 -0.06 38.35 0.04
CA THR A 247 -1.12 39.13 -0.62
C THR A 247 -0.72 39.57 -2.01
N SER A 248 0.54 39.96 -2.21
CA SER A 248 1.05 40.35 -3.53
C SER A 248 1.80 39.20 -4.20
N ARG A 249 1.58 39.07 -5.51
CA ARG A 249 2.43 38.24 -6.37
C ARG A 249 3.43 39.08 -7.16
N THR A 250 3.37 40.40 -7.11
CA THR A 250 4.27 41.31 -7.84
C THR A 250 5.55 41.57 -7.06
N LEU A 251 6.62 41.87 -7.80
CA LEU A 251 7.91 42.22 -7.24
C LEU A 251 7.83 43.46 -6.37
N GLU A 252 7.26 44.55 -6.90
CA GLU A 252 7.07 45.80 -6.17
C GLU A 252 6.30 45.58 -4.85
N GLY A 253 5.19 44.84 -4.89
CA GLY A 253 4.40 44.57 -3.70
C GLY A 253 5.13 43.68 -2.68
N CYS A 254 6.03 42.81 -3.13
CA CYS A 254 6.85 42.00 -2.23
C CYS A 254 7.99 42.81 -1.59
N LEU A 255 8.67 43.67 -2.35
CA LEU A 255 9.78 44.47 -1.81
C LEU A 255 9.28 45.58 -0.88
N THR A 256 8.20 46.27 -1.25
CA THR A 256 7.64 47.39 -0.48
C THR A 256 6.85 46.94 0.75
N ASN A 257 5.94 45.98 0.57
CA ASN A 257 5.00 45.55 1.61
C ASN A 257 5.36 44.19 2.24
N GLY A 258 6.40 43.52 1.74
CA GLY A 258 6.81 42.22 2.26
C GLY A 258 7.57 42.32 3.57
N THR A 259 7.36 41.31 4.41
CA THR A 259 8.03 41.17 5.70
C THR A 259 9.39 40.49 5.52
N PRO A 260 10.48 40.98 6.14
CA PRO A 260 11.78 40.35 6.06
C PRO A 260 11.76 38.97 6.72
N LEU A 261 12.35 37.98 6.04
CA LEU A 261 12.48 36.62 6.50
C LEU A 261 13.68 36.52 7.43
N ARG A 262 13.44 36.21 8.71
CA ARG A 262 14.48 35.96 9.72
C ARG A 262 15.08 34.57 9.60
#